data_AF-A0A6I5X493-F1
#
_entry.id   AF-A0A6I5X493-F1
#
_cell.length_a   1.000
_cell.length_b   1.000
_cell.length_c   1.000
_cell.angle_alpha   90.00
_cell.angle_beta   90.00
_cell.angle_gamma   90.00
#
_symmetry.space_group_name_H-M   'P 1'
#
loop_
_entity.id
_entity.type
_entity.pdbx_description
1 polymer ?
#
loop_
_entity_poly.entity_id
_entity_poly.type
_entity_poly.pdbx_seq_one_letter_code
_entity_poly.pdbx_strand_id
1 'polypeptide(L)'
;MTVCVTSALAAARRQDLSLFVMKVFETLHPGAPPLRLAWYIKAMCYALEGVLTGRTRRLVITVPPRHLKSISASVALVAWLLGHDPGLKIMVASYSQDLARLHSNQTRTILEAAWYQADFPGTRIRDGGNRALELVTTAGGSRKAVSVGEASRDLVPTSSSSTTA
;
A
#
# COMPACT_ATOMS: atom_id res chain seq x y z
N MET A 1 -20.97 16.35 19.05
CA MET A 1 -21.42 15.51 17.92
C MET A 1 -20.32 15.21 16.89
N THR A 2 -19.40 16.14 16.59
CA THR A 2 -18.33 15.96 15.58
C THR A 2 -17.36 14.81 15.86
N VAL A 3 -17.00 14.58 17.13
CA VAL A 3 -16.02 13.54 17.51
C VAL A 3 -16.55 12.11 17.29
N CYS A 4 -17.86 11.89 17.51
CA CYS A 4 -18.51 10.59 17.35
C CYS A 4 -18.65 10.19 15.87
N VAL A 5 -18.90 11.16 14.98
CA VAL A 5 -18.95 10.92 13.53
C VAL A 5 -17.56 10.63 12.97
N THR A 6 -16.52 11.33 13.43
CA THR A 6 -15.13 11.08 13.02
C THR A 6 -14.64 9.71 13.49
N SER A 7 -14.98 9.28 14.70
CA SER A 7 -14.61 7.94 15.20
C SER A 7 -15.35 6.82 14.48
N ALA A 8 -16.64 6.99 14.17
CA ALA A 8 -17.41 6.04 13.38
C ALA A 8 -16.86 5.90 11.94
N LEU A 9 -16.51 7.01 11.30
CA LEU A 9 -15.88 7.00 9.97
C LEU A 9 -14.48 6.37 9.99
N ALA A 10 -13.68 6.64 11.03
CA ALA A 10 -12.39 5.99 11.22
C ALA A 10 -12.54 4.48 11.37
N ALA A 11 -13.48 4.02 12.20
CA ALA A 11 -13.79 2.60 12.36
C ALA A 11 -14.25 1.96 11.05
N ALA A 12 -15.13 2.64 10.29
CA ALA A 12 -15.60 2.16 9.00
C ALA A 12 -14.46 2.02 7.98
N ARG A 13 -13.51 2.97 7.92
CA ARG A 13 -12.34 2.87 7.03
C ARG A 13 -11.36 1.76 7.42
N ARG A 14 -11.32 1.35 8.69
CA ARG A 14 -10.55 0.17 9.11
C ARG A 14 -11.19 -1.12 8.63
N GLN A 15 -12.52 -1.22 8.66
CA GLN A 15 -13.24 -2.45 8.35
C GLN A 15 -13.58 -2.63 6.87
N ASP A 16 -13.78 -1.54 6.13
CA ASP A 16 -14.19 -1.56 4.72
C ASP A 16 -13.09 -1.01 3.81
N LEU A 17 -12.53 -1.88 2.97
CA LEU A 17 -11.45 -1.54 2.05
C LEU A 17 -11.92 -0.53 0.98
N SER A 18 -13.17 -0.58 0.56
CA SER A 18 -13.73 0.32 -0.45
C SER A 18 -13.77 1.77 0.06
N LEU A 19 -14.17 1.96 1.33
CA LEU A 19 -14.14 3.27 1.98
C LEU A 19 -12.71 3.77 2.16
N PHE A 20 -11.78 2.89 2.51
CA PHE A 20 -10.37 3.22 2.60
C PHE A 20 -9.81 3.66 1.23
N VAL A 21 -10.09 2.92 0.16
CA VAL A 21 -9.66 3.25 -1.22
C VAL A 21 -10.22 4.60 -1.66
N MET A 22 -11.48 4.92 -1.32
CA MET A 22 -12.06 6.23 -1.58
C MET A 22 -11.27 7.36 -0.91
N LYS A 23 -10.90 7.18 0.36
CA LYS A 23 -10.12 8.18 1.10
C LYS A 23 -8.68 8.33 0.59
N VAL A 24 -8.07 7.22 0.20
CA VAL A 24 -6.76 7.22 -0.47
C VAL A 24 -6.83 7.99 -1.78
N PHE A 25 -7.86 7.76 -2.60
CA PHE A 25 -8.04 8.47 -3.86
C PHE A 25 -8.14 9.99 -3.67
N GLU A 26 -8.97 10.43 -2.71
CA GLU A 26 -9.14 11.84 -2.35
C GLU A 26 -7.81 12.48 -1.93
N THR A 27 -7.00 11.76 -1.16
CA THR A 27 -5.70 12.26 -0.68
C THR A 27 -4.67 12.38 -1.80
N LEU A 28 -4.68 11.44 -2.76
CA LEU A 28 -3.72 11.42 -3.86
C LEU A 28 -4.09 12.35 -5.02
N HIS A 29 -5.36 12.77 -5.14
CA HIS A 29 -5.85 13.61 -6.23
C HIS A 29 -6.61 14.83 -5.68
N PRO A 30 -5.90 15.77 -5.03
CA PRO A 30 -6.54 16.99 -4.54
C PRO A 30 -7.16 17.78 -5.71
N GLY A 31 -8.45 18.10 -5.60
CA GLY A 31 -9.20 18.82 -6.64
C GLY A 31 -9.93 17.95 -7.68
N ALA A 32 -9.74 16.63 -7.66
CA ALA A 32 -10.57 15.73 -8.45
C ALA A 32 -11.97 15.57 -7.81
N PRO A 33 -13.02 15.30 -8.61
CA PRO A 33 -14.32 14.98 -8.05
C PRO A 33 -14.24 13.73 -7.16
N PRO A 34 -15.08 13.62 -6.12
CA PRO A 34 -15.10 12.46 -5.24
C PRO A 34 -15.24 11.16 -6.03
N LEU A 35 -14.47 10.15 -5.63
CA LEU A 35 -14.50 8.85 -6.31
C LEU A 35 -15.90 8.25 -6.22
N ARG A 36 -16.55 8.06 -7.38
CA ARG A 36 -17.78 7.28 -7.46
C ARG A 36 -17.41 5.80 -7.44
N LEU A 37 -17.89 5.07 -6.43
CA LEU A 37 -17.72 3.62 -6.32
C LEU A 37 -18.55 2.90 -7.40
N ALA A 38 -18.01 2.86 -8.61
CA ALA A 38 -18.54 2.05 -9.69
C ALA A 38 -18.45 0.55 -9.36
N TRP A 39 -19.27 -0.25 -10.04
CA TRP A 39 -19.38 -1.70 -9.81
C TRP A 39 -18.01 -2.40 -9.90
N TYR A 40 -17.15 -2.00 -10.83
CA TYR A 40 -15.84 -2.62 -11.02
C TYR A 40 -14.88 -2.30 -9.86
N ILE A 41 -14.99 -1.14 -9.24
CA ILE A 41 -14.18 -0.77 -8.06
C ILE A 41 -14.59 -1.63 -6.87
N LYS A 42 -15.90 -1.82 -6.67
CA LYS A 42 -16.43 -2.72 -5.64
C LYS A 42 -15.98 -4.16 -5.87
N ALA A 43 -16.04 -4.64 -7.12
CA ALA A 43 -15.57 -5.98 -7.49
C ALA A 43 -14.07 -6.16 -7.23
N MET A 44 -13.24 -5.16 -7.55
CA MET A 44 -11.81 -5.18 -7.21
C MET A 44 -11.59 -5.21 -5.71
N CYS A 45 -12.28 -4.37 -4.93
CA CYS A 45 -12.15 -4.35 -3.47
C CYS A 45 -12.54 -5.70 -2.86
N TYR A 46 -13.65 -6.29 -3.31
CA TYR A 46 -14.07 -7.63 -2.89
C TYR A 46 -13.01 -8.70 -3.20
N ALA A 47 -12.41 -8.67 -4.40
CA ALA A 47 -11.35 -9.60 -4.75
C ALA A 47 -10.09 -9.43 -3.87
N LEU A 48 -9.73 -8.18 -3.57
CA LEU A 48 -8.61 -7.84 -2.69
C LEU A 48 -8.88 -8.27 -1.24
N GLU A 49 -10.10 -8.13 -0.73
CA GLU A 49 -10.53 -8.66 0.57
C GLU A 49 -10.43 -10.19 0.63
N GLY A 50 -10.65 -10.88 -0.49
CA GLY A 50 -10.35 -12.30 -0.63
C GLY A 50 -8.88 -12.63 -0.35
N VAL A 51 -7.95 -11.76 -0.79
CA VAL A 51 -6.52 -11.90 -0.51
C VAL A 51 -6.20 -11.61 0.95
N LEU A 52 -6.81 -10.57 1.52
CA LEU A 52 -6.64 -10.19 2.93
C LEU A 52 -7.06 -11.30 3.89
N THR A 53 -8.18 -11.96 3.58
CA THR A 53 -8.72 -13.08 4.38
C THR A 53 -8.04 -14.42 4.11
N GLY A 54 -7.08 -14.48 3.19
CA GLY A 54 -6.41 -15.71 2.80
C GLY A 54 -7.27 -16.69 1.97
N ARG A 55 -8.52 -16.32 1.66
CA ARG A 55 -9.41 -17.09 0.76
C ARG A 55 -8.81 -17.21 -0.64
N THR A 56 -8.12 -16.16 -1.09
CA THR A 56 -7.46 -16.10 -2.39
C THR A 56 -5.96 -15.90 -2.20
N ARG A 57 -5.16 -16.93 -2.50
CA ARG A 57 -3.69 -16.83 -2.41
C ARG A 57 -3.04 -16.17 -3.61
N ARG A 58 -3.68 -16.26 -4.79
CA ARG A 58 -3.18 -15.72 -6.05
C ARG A 58 -4.33 -15.02 -6.76
N LEU A 59 -4.19 -13.72 -6.98
CA LEU A 59 -5.19 -12.88 -7.61
C LEU A 59 -4.59 -12.19 -8.83
N VAL A 60 -5.29 -12.26 -9.96
CA VAL A 60 -4.98 -11.52 -11.19
C VAL A 60 -6.13 -10.56 -11.48
N ILE A 61 -5.82 -9.27 -11.63
CA ILE A 61 -6.81 -8.22 -11.92
C ILE A 61 -6.54 -7.65 -13.31
N THR A 62 -7.40 -7.98 -14.26
CA THR A 62 -7.30 -7.50 -15.66
C THR A 62 -8.28 -6.37 -15.90
N VAL A 63 -7.82 -5.13 -15.75
CA VAL A 63 -8.63 -3.91 -15.92
C VAL A 63 -7.83 -2.89 -16.74
N PRO A 64 -8.47 -2.10 -17.62
CA PRO A 64 -7.81 -1.06 -18.40
C PRO A 64 -6.99 -0.05 -17.57
N PRO A 65 -6.01 0.65 -18.18
CA PRO A 65 -5.25 1.69 -17.50
C PRO A 65 -6.15 2.85 -17.06
N ARG A 66 -5.75 3.56 -15.99
CA ARG A 66 -6.50 4.66 -15.35
C ARG A 66 -7.76 4.26 -14.57
N HIS A 67 -7.97 2.97 -14.29
CA HIS A 67 -9.08 2.47 -13.47
C HIS A 67 -8.68 2.11 -12.04
N LEU A 68 -7.72 2.82 -11.45
CA LEU A 68 -7.26 2.67 -10.06
C LEU A 68 -6.66 1.32 -9.66
N LYS A 69 -6.63 0.30 -10.52
CA LYS A 69 -6.03 -1.02 -10.24
C LYS A 69 -4.68 -0.96 -9.49
N SER A 70 -3.75 -0.15 -9.98
CA SER A 70 -2.40 -0.04 -9.42
C SER A 70 -2.39 0.71 -8.09
N ILE A 71 -3.22 1.75 -7.95
CA ILE A 71 -3.35 2.49 -6.69
C ILE A 71 -4.02 1.59 -5.63
N SER A 72 -5.10 0.89 -5.98
CA SER A 72 -5.80 0.00 -5.06
C SER A 72 -4.91 -1.16 -4.59
N ALA A 73 -4.22 -1.85 -5.50
CA ALA A 73 -3.40 -3.01 -5.17
C ALA A 73 -2.02 -2.66 -4.59
N SER A 74 -1.34 -1.63 -5.11
CA SER A 74 0.05 -1.32 -4.75
C SER A 74 0.18 -0.21 -3.71
N VAL A 75 -0.83 0.61 -3.48
CA VAL A 75 -0.79 1.72 -2.50
C VAL A 75 -1.78 1.48 -1.39
N ALA A 76 -3.08 1.44 -1.69
CA ALA A 76 -4.15 1.35 -0.71
C ALA A 76 -4.10 0.02 0.06
N LEU A 77 -3.99 -1.12 -0.62
CA LEU A 77 -3.91 -2.43 0.05
C LEU A 77 -2.71 -2.52 1.00
N VAL A 78 -1.55 -2.02 0.58
CA VAL A 78 -0.32 -2.07 1.37
C VAL A 78 -0.43 -1.17 2.60
N ALA A 79 -0.93 0.05 2.43
CA ALA A 79 -1.20 0.94 3.56
C ALA A 79 -2.22 0.31 4.53
N TRP A 80 -3.31 -0.25 4.01
CA TRP A 80 -4.32 -0.90 4.85
C TRP A 80 -3.77 -2.10 5.64
N LEU A 81 -2.95 -2.95 5.00
CA LEU A 81 -2.26 -4.07 5.65
C LEU A 81 -1.32 -3.59 6.76
N LEU A 82 -0.45 -2.61 6.46
CA LEU A 82 0.46 -2.05 7.46
C LEU A 82 -0.29 -1.38 8.61
N GLY A 83 -1.44 -0.75 8.32
CA GLY A 83 -2.32 -0.16 9.32
C GLY A 83 -2.82 -1.17 10.36
N HIS A 84 -3.19 -2.37 9.90
CA HIS A 84 -3.68 -3.45 10.75
C HIS A 84 -2.55 -4.22 11.45
N ASP A 85 -1.46 -4.48 10.73
CA ASP A 85 -0.28 -5.13 11.26
C ASP A 85 0.97 -4.39 10.79
N PRO A 86 1.52 -3.49 11.63
CA PRO A 86 2.71 -2.73 11.29
C PRO A 86 3.97 -3.60 11.28
N GLY A 87 3.93 -4.89 11.66
CA GLY A 87 5.04 -5.83 11.56
C GLY A 87 5.18 -6.53 10.21
N LEU A 88 4.21 -6.35 9.30
CA LEU A 88 4.18 -7.04 8.01
C LEU A 88 5.31 -6.59 7.07
N LYS A 89 5.87 -7.57 6.35
CA LYS A 89 6.85 -7.35 5.28
C LYS A 89 6.18 -7.59 3.94
N ILE A 90 6.09 -6.54 3.13
CA ILE A 90 5.34 -6.51 1.88
C ILE A 90 6.30 -6.16 0.75
N MET A 91 6.28 -6.93 -0.33
CA MET A 91 7.02 -6.63 -1.55
C MET A 91 6.05 -6.21 -2.65
N VAL A 92 6.35 -5.09 -3.30
CA VAL A 92 5.58 -4.56 -4.43
C VAL A 92 6.48 -4.54 -5.65
N ALA A 93 6.19 -5.42 -6.62
CA ALA A 93 6.87 -5.43 -7.90
C ALA A 93 6.14 -4.53 -8.90
N SER A 94 6.89 -3.69 -9.61
CA SER A 94 6.37 -2.83 -10.67
C SER A 94 7.24 -2.94 -11.92
N TYR A 95 6.65 -2.66 -13.09
CA TYR A 95 7.32 -2.84 -14.38
C TYR A 95 8.58 -1.96 -14.53
N SER A 96 8.50 -0.69 -14.15
CA SER A 96 9.63 0.24 -14.17
C SER A 96 9.98 0.72 -12.76
N GLN A 97 11.24 1.13 -12.58
CA GLN A 97 11.71 1.67 -11.30
C GLN A 97 11.02 3.00 -10.98
N ASP A 98 10.70 3.81 -11.98
CA ASP A 98 9.96 5.07 -11.77
C ASP A 98 8.55 4.82 -11.25
N LEU A 99 7.85 3.82 -11.78
CA LEU A 99 6.53 3.42 -11.27
C LEU A 99 6.63 2.85 -9.86
N ALA A 100 7.69 2.07 -9.56
CA ALA A 100 7.95 1.57 -8.22
C ALA A 100 8.16 2.72 -7.22
N ARG A 101 8.97 3.72 -7.59
CA ARG A 101 9.20 4.95 -6.81
C ARG A 101 7.91 5.76 -6.63
N LEU A 102 7.13 5.92 -7.69
CA LEU A 102 5.85 6.63 -7.64
C LEU A 102 4.90 6.00 -6.62
N HIS A 103 4.67 4.69 -6.71
CA HIS A 103 3.79 4.00 -5.76
C HIS A 103 4.34 4.01 -4.32
N SER A 104 5.67 3.94 -4.16
CA SER A 104 6.33 4.07 -2.86
C SER A 104 6.06 5.44 -2.23
N ASN A 105 6.27 6.51 -3.00
CA ASN A 105 6.00 7.88 -2.56
C ASN A 105 4.51 8.11 -2.26
N GLN A 106 3.59 7.61 -3.10
CA GLN A 106 2.16 7.70 -2.83
C GLN A 106 1.79 7.00 -1.52
N THR A 107 2.40 5.84 -1.25
CA THR A 107 2.16 5.12 0.02
C THR A 107 2.68 5.90 1.22
N ARG A 108 3.87 6.49 1.10
CA ARG A 108 4.41 7.40 2.12
C ARG A 108 3.45 8.56 2.40
N THR A 109 2.94 9.22 1.37
CA THR A 109 1.95 10.30 1.50
C THR A 109 0.72 9.86 2.27
N ILE A 110 0.23 8.62 2.04
CA ILE A 110 -0.89 8.07 2.81
C ILE A 110 -0.50 7.80 4.27
N LEU A 111 0.64 7.14 4.51
CA LEU A 111 1.09 6.81 5.87
C LEU A 111 1.36 8.06 6.73
N GLU A 112 1.80 9.15 6.11
CA GLU A 112 2.06 10.45 6.74
C GLU A 112 0.79 11.31 6.89
N ALA A 113 -0.32 10.95 6.24
CA ALA A 113 -1.54 11.74 6.30
C ALA A 113 -2.16 11.72 7.71
N ALA A 114 -2.61 12.89 8.18
CA ALA A 114 -3.20 13.03 9.52
C ALA A 114 -4.40 12.09 9.76
N TRP A 115 -5.25 11.90 8.75
CA TRP A 115 -6.39 10.99 8.84
C TRP A 115 -5.94 9.53 8.98
N TYR A 116 -4.87 9.13 8.28
CA TYR A 116 -4.34 7.78 8.36
C TYR A 116 -3.70 7.54 9.73
N GLN A 117 -2.98 8.51 10.28
CA GLN A 117 -2.37 8.40 11.61
C GLN A 117 -3.41 8.34 12.74
N ALA A 118 -4.56 9.00 12.56
CA ALA A 118 -5.72 8.89 13.46
C ALA A 118 -6.43 7.53 13.30
N ASP A 119 -6.55 7.05 12.07
CA ASP A 119 -7.12 5.73 11.78
C ASP A 119 -6.18 4.60 12.21
N PHE A 120 -4.87 4.74 12.16
CA PHE A 120 -3.92 3.68 12.51
C PHE A 120 -2.82 4.24 13.42
N PRO A 121 -3.10 4.45 14.72
CA PRO A 121 -2.14 5.06 15.64
C PRO A 121 -0.88 4.20 15.85
N GLY A 122 -0.98 2.87 15.68
CA GLY A 122 0.14 1.94 15.83
C GLY A 122 1.10 1.89 14.63
N THR A 123 0.74 2.50 13.50
CA THR A 123 1.58 2.47 12.29
C THR A 123 2.28 3.80 12.10
N ARG A 124 3.60 3.81 12.26
CA ARG A 124 4.45 4.98 11.99
C ARG A 124 5.66 4.55 11.16
N ILE A 125 6.13 5.43 10.29
CA ILE A 125 7.40 5.23 9.59
C ILE A 125 8.52 5.43 10.61
N ARG A 126 9.45 4.49 10.68
CA ARG A 126 10.62 4.59 11.57
C ARG A 126 11.53 5.71 11.10
N ASP A 127 12.18 6.39 12.05
CA ASP A 127 13.22 7.37 11.70
C ASP A 127 14.36 6.70 10.90
N GLY A 128 14.82 7.36 9.84
CA GLY A 128 15.73 6.79 8.85
C GLY A 128 15.19 5.60 8.03
N GLY A 129 13.95 5.16 8.28
CA GLY A 129 13.25 4.08 7.56
C GLY A 129 12.55 4.54 6.29
N ASN A 130 12.74 5.79 5.87
CA ASN A 130 12.01 6.43 4.79
C ASN A 130 12.84 6.54 3.50
N ARG A 131 13.15 5.40 2.86
CA ARG A 131 13.95 5.36 1.62
C ARG A 131 13.05 5.40 0.39
N ALA A 132 13.63 5.72 -0.77
CA ALA A 132 12.87 5.86 -2.03
C ALA A 132 12.15 4.56 -2.44
N LEU A 133 12.77 3.40 -2.23
CA LEU A 133 12.25 2.08 -2.59
C LEU A 133 11.93 1.21 -1.39
N GLU A 134 12.14 1.71 -0.17
CA GLU A 134 11.92 0.95 1.05
C GLU A 134 11.32 1.84 2.13
N LEU A 135 10.16 1.46 2.64
CA LEU A 135 9.55 2.07 3.81
C LEU A 135 9.63 1.06 4.96
N VAL A 136 10.12 1.47 6.12
CA VAL A 136 10.18 0.63 7.32
C VAL A 136 9.34 1.28 8.41
N THR A 137 8.47 0.50 9.04
CA THR A 137 7.62 0.95 10.14
C THR A 137 8.36 0.82 11.48
N THR A 138 7.86 1.51 12.50
CA THR A 138 8.38 1.44 13.87
C THR A 138 8.28 0.05 14.49
N ALA A 139 7.30 -0.76 14.08
CA ALA A 139 7.13 -2.14 14.54
C ALA A 139 7.95 -3.17 13.73
N GLY A 140 8.84 -2.72 12.84
CA GLY A 140 9.74 -3.60 12.08
C GLY A 140 9.16 -4.19 10.80
N GLY A 141 7.93 -3.85 10.45
CA GLY A 141 7.37 -4.13 9.12
C GLY A 141 8.05 -3.29 8.05
N SER A 142 7.94 -3.73 6.80
CA SER A 142 8.55 -3.05 5.69
C SER A 142 7.75 -3.19 4.41
N ARG A 143 7.89 -2.19 3.54
CA ARG A 143 7.44 -2.22 2.16
C ARG A 143 8.66 -2.05 1.28
N LYS A 144 9.04 -3.08 0.52
CA LYS A 144 10.11 -3.02 -0.48
C LYS A 144 9.49 -2.92 -1.88
N ALA A 145 9.86 -1.89 -2.63
CA ALA A 145 9.48 -1.69 -4.01
C ALA A 145 10.60 -2.24 -4.91
N VAL A 146 10.26 -3.13 -5.83
CA VAL A 146 11.22 -3.76 -6.75
C VAL A 146 10.77 -3.54 -8.20
N SER A 147 11.74 -3.27 -9.08
CA SER A 147 11.54 -3.29 -10.52
C SER A 147 11.76 -4.70 -11.07
N VAL A 148 11.07 -5.08 -12.16
CA VAL A 148 11.27 -6.40 -12.81
C VAL A 148 12.73 -6.63 -13.20
N GLY A 149 13.46 -5.57 -13.58
CA GLY A 149 14.90 -5.65 -13.89
C GLY A 149 15.83 -5.73 -12.67
N GLU A 150 15.36 -5.41 -11.46
CA GLU A 150 16.12 -5.53 -10.21
C GLU A 150 15.79 -6.83 -9.47
N ALA A 151 14.55 -7.33 -9.58
CA ALA A 151 14.12 -8.59 -8.98
C ALA A 151 14.92 -9.80 -9.47
N SER A 152 15.46 -9.73 -10.70
CA SER A 152 16.36 -10.76 -11.24
C SER A 152 17.76 -10.76 -10.63
N ARG A 153 18.19 -9.68 -9.96
CA ARG A 153 19.52 -9.58 -9.31
C ARG A 153 19.50 -10.07 -7.86
N ASP A 154 18.42 -9.83 -7.12
CA ASP A 154 18.30 -10.22 -5.71
C ASP A 154 18.04 -11.73 -5.49
N LEU A 155 17.75 -12.49 -6.56
CA LEU A 155 17.57 -13.96 -6.51
C LEU A 155 18.84 -14.75 -6.85
N VAL A 156 19.92 -14.08 -7.23
CA VAL A 156 21.24 -14.72 -7.37
C VAL A 156 21.94 -14.57 -6.02
N PRO A 157 22.21 -15.65 -5.27
CA PRO A 157 23.06 -15.55 -4.09
C PRO A 157 24.43 -15.08 -4.57
N THR A 158 24.80 -13.84 -4.24
CA THR A 158 26.16 -13.35 -4.44
C THR A 158 27.07 -14.13 -3.50
N SER A 159 27.57 -15.29 -3.95
CA SER A 159 28.75 -15.91 -3.37
C SER A 159 29.97 -15.08 -3.78
N SER A 160 30.18 -13.94 -3.12
CA SER A 160 31.48 -13.27 -3.17
C SER A 160 32.35 -13.88 -2.08
N SER A 161 32.98 -15.01 -2.42
CA SER A 161 34.13 -15.53 -1.69
C SER A 161 35.27 -14.52 -1.77
N SER A 162 35.68 -14.04 -0.61
CA SER A 162 37.00 -13.49 -0.34
C SER A 162 38.08 -14.46 -0.83
N THR A 163 39.00 -14.02 -1.69
CA THR A 163 40.34 -14.61 -1.76
C THR A 163 41.32 -13.52 -2.17
N THR A 164 41.96 -13.00 -1.13
CA THR A 164 43.30 -12.43 -1.17
C THR A 164 44.30 -13.54 -1.49
N ALA A 165 45.07 -13.39 -2.57
CA ALA A 165 46.46 -13.82 -2.73
C ALA A 165 46.96 -13.36 -4.10
#